data_AF-A0AAC9FPZ0-F1
#
_entry.id   AF-A0AAC9FPZ0-F1
#
_cell.length_a   1.000
_cell.length_b   1.000
_cell.length_c   1.000
_cell.angle_alpha   90.00
_cell.angle_beta   90.00
_cell.angle_gamma   90.00
#
_symmetry.space_group_name_H-M   'P 1'
#
loop_
_entity.id
_entity.type
_entity.pdbx_description
1 polymer ?
#
loop_
_entity_poly.entity_id
_entity_poly.type
_entity_poly.pdbx_seq_one_letter_code
_entity_poly.pdbx_strand_id
1 'polypeptide(L)'
;MFGDFQFPDSVRMNLGYNVKTVTGMNLSDFHIGLEFICGPFWWRCTDVGTRTVTAIRLIEDDPVWYEGPPYMVEEAVLDETEIEDAHLTEEDHIRASIAEARSSGHPNFPNEAVTRMTDARLKGEPYPRKGLFRFDRTSSDGEILHPYAGRRSGDSWIICVYLPFTKEWGEMQEAEFIALPIASKIDIKRRAAQSSQPRGS
;
A
#
# COMPACT_ATOMS: atom_id res chain seq x y z
N MET A 1 -13.15 -59.77 -6.16
CA MET A 1 -14.28 -59.25 -6.95
C MET A 1 -14.58 -57.85 -6.42
N PHE A 2 -13.81 -56.87 -6.90
CA PHE A 2 -14.03 -55.44 -6.64
C PHE A 2 -13.93 -54.78 -8.02
N GLY A 3 -15.00 -54.11 -8.43
CA GLY A 3 -15.18 -53.58 -9.78
C GLY A 3 -14.33 -52.34 -10.01
N ASP A 4 -13.74 -52.28 -11.19
CA ASP A 4 -13.04 -51.12 -11.72
C ASP A 4 -14.06 -50.02 -12.03
N PHE A 5 -13.96 -48.88 -11.33
CA PHE A 5 -14.70 -47.67 -11.66
C PHE A 5 -13.80 -46.77 -12.50
N GLN A 6 -14.03 -46.78 -13.81
CA GLN A 6 -13.24 -46.04 -14.79
C GLN A 6 -13.86 -44.65 -15.00
N PHE A 7 -13.14 -43.59 -14.60
CA PHE A 7 -13.55 -42.21 -14.87
C PHE A 7 -13.31 -41.86 -16.34
N PRO A 8 -14.21 -41.10 -17.00
CA PRO A 8 -14.09 -40.79 -18.43
C PRO A 8 -13.02 -39.71 -18.71
N ASP A 9 -12.24 -39.94 -19.77
CA ASP A 9 -11.13 -39.12 -20.29
C ASP A 9 -11.56 -37.79 -20.95
N SER A 10 -12.36 -36.96 -20.28
CA SER A 10 -12.72 -35.65 -20.85
C SER A 10 -13.01 -34.55 -19.85
N VAL A 11 -11.99 -34.16 -19.09
CA VAL A 11 -11.85 -32.75 -18.67
C VAL A 11 -10.37 -32.38 -18.75
N ARG A 12 -9.89 -32.05 -19.95
CA ARG A 12 -8.69 -31.22 -20.08
C ARG A 12 -9.08 -29.82 -19.60
N MET A 13 -8.87 -29.55 -18.32
CA MET A 13 -8.79 -28.18 -17.79
C MET A 13 -7.66 -27.49 -18.55
N ASN A 14 -8.02 -26.65 -19.52
CA ASN A 14 -7.10 -25.72 -20.15
C ASN A 14 -6.61 -24.76 -19.06
N LEU A 15 -5.50 -25.10 -18.39
CA LEU A 15 -4.69 -24.15 -17.61
C LEU A 15 -3.88 -23.26 -18.57
N GLY A 16 -4.61 -22.63 -19.50
CA GLY A 16 -4.12 -21.60 -20.40
C GLY A 16 -4.61 -20.22 -19.97
N TYR A 17 -4.69 -19.95 -18.67
CA TYR A 17 -4.83 -18.58 -18.20
C TYR A 17 -3.43 -17.98 -18.13
N ASN A 18 -3.09 -17.19 -19.14
CA ASN A 18 -2.01 -16.22 -19.06
C ASN A 18 -2.13 -15.53 -17.70
N VAL A 19 -1.06 -15.55 -16.90
CA VAL A 19 -0.91 -14.64 -15.76
C VAL A 19 -0.78 -13.24 -16.35
N LYS A 20 -1.91 -12.67 -16.79
CA LYS A 20 -2.02 -11.24 -16.96
C LYS A 20 -1.77 -10.69 -15.57
N THR A 21 -0.73 -9.88 -15.46
CA THR A 21 -0.51 -9.01 -14.31
C THR A 21 -1.87 -8.41 -13.98
N VAL A 22 -2.44 -8.73 -12.81
CA VAL A 22 -3.66 -8.07 -12.35
C VAL A 22 -3.23 -6.66 -11.99
N THR A 23 -3.28 -5.79 -12.98
CA THR A 23 -3.04 -4.36 -12.79
C THR A 23 -4.31 -3.77 -12.20
N GLY A 24 -4.16 -2.85 -11.24
CA GLY A 24 -5.28 -2.05 -10.74
C GLY A 24 -5.97 -1.26 -11.85
N MET A 25 -7.09 -0.65 -11.51
CA MET A 25 -7.87 0.18 -12.42
C MET A 25 -7.12 1.46 -12.80
N ASN A 26 -7.40 2.00 -13.99
CA ASN A 26 -6.94 3.32 -14.40
C ASN A 26 -8.04 4.34 -14.14
N LEU A 27 -7.67 5.62 -14.03
CA LEU A 27 -8.64 6.71 -13.85
C LEU A 27 -9.75 6.71 -14.94
N SER A 28 -9.41 6.35 -16.18
CA SER A 28 -10.36 6.27 -17.29
C SER A 28 -11.41 5.17 -17.15
N ASP A 29 -11.18 4.20 -16.27
CA ASP A 29 -12.10 3.09 -16.02
C ASP A 29 -13.24 3.50 -15.07
N PHE A 30 -13.10 4.64 -14.37
CA PHE A 30 -14.09 5.12 -13.41
C PHE A 30 -15.23 5.89 -14.08
N HIS A 31 -16.42 5.67 -13.55
CA HIS A 31 -17.61 6.46 -13.85
C HIS A 31 -18.53 6.49 -12.62
N ILE A 32 -19.39 7.50 -12.54
CA ILE A 32 -20.36 7.62 -11.44
C ILE A 32 -21.22 6.34 -11.36
N GLY A 33 -21.40 5.84 -10.14
CA GLY A 33 -22.11 4.60 -9.82
C GLY A 33 -21.25 3.33 -9.91
N LEU A 34 -20.01 3.40 -10.39
CA LEU A 34 -19.11 2.25 -10.41
C LEU A 34 -18.75 1.81 -8.99
N GLU A 35 -18.93 0.52 -8.70
CA GLU A 35 -18.49 -0.09 -7.46
C GLU A 35 -17.13 -0.79 -7.64
N PHE A 36 -16.24 -0.58 -6.68
CA PHE A 36 -14.87 -1.10 -6.72
C PHE A 36 -14.33 -1.31 -5.30
N ILE A 37 -13.28 -2.12 -5.18
CA ILE A 37 -12.51 -2.33 -3.96
C ILE A 37 -11.28 -1.43 -4.02
N CYS A 38 -10.98 -0.75 -2.92
CA CYS A 38 -9.74 0.00 -2.71
C CYS A 38 -9.34 -0.14 -1.23
N GLY A 39 -8.11 -0.56 -0.97
CA GLY A 39 -7.72 -1.08 0.34
C GLY A 39 -8.67 -2.20 0.80
N PRO A 40 -9.06 -2.24 2.09
CA PRO A 40 -9.91 -3.29 2.61
C PRO A 40 -11.42 -3.06 2.40
N PHE A 41 -11.82 -2.05 1.61
CA PHE A 41 -13.21 -1.57 1.57
C PHE A 41 -13.79 -1.53 0.16
N TRP A 42 -15.11 -1.75 0.08
CA TRP A 42 -15.91 -1.46 -1.10
C TRP A 42 -16.34 0.00 -1.13
N TRP A 43 -16.31 0.56 -2.33
CA TRP A 43 -16.60 1.95 -2.64
C TRP A 43 -17.55 2.05 -3.81
N ARG A 44 -18.32 3.13 -3.87
CA ARG A 44 -19.09 3.53 -5.05
C ARG A 44 -18.67 4.92 -5.48
N CYS A 45 -18.22 5.06 -6.72
CA CYS A 45 -17.82 6.33 -7.32
C CYS A 45 -19.02 7.28 -7.42
N THR A 46 -18.84 8.52 -6.97
CA THR A 46 -19.85 9.59 -7.01
C THR A 46 -19.41 10.77 -7.88
N ASP A 47 -18.10 10.94 -8.10
CA ASP A 47 -17.55 11.89 -9.07
C ASP A 47 -16.18 11.42 -9.61
N VAL A 48 -15.82 11.86 -10.82
CA VAL A 48 -14.53 11.56 -11.46
C VAL A 48 -13.83 12.85 -11.83
N GLY A 49 -12.75 13.16 -11.11
CA GLY A 49 -11.88 14.28 -11.39
C GLY A 49 -10.82 13.97 -12.46
N THR A 50 -9.94 14.93 -12.73
CA THR A 50 -8.85 14.75 -13.72
C THR A 50 -7.68 13.90 -13.19
N ARG A 51 -7.60 13.71 -11.87
CA ARG A 51 -6.52 13.00 -11.18
C ARG A 51 -7.00 12.15 -9.99
N THR A 52 -8.25 12.34 -9.58
CA THR A 52 -8.82 11.79 -8.35
C THR A 52 -10.20 11.24 -8.64
N VAL A 53 -10.68 10.35 -7.77
CA VAL A 53 -12.05 9.85 -7.77
C VAL A 53 -12.68 10.24 -6.45
N THR A 54 -13.91 10.74 -6.47
CA THR A 54 -14.70 10.90 -5.24
C THR A 54 -15.63 9.71 -5.12
N ALA A 55 -15.72 9.13 -3.92
CA ALA A 55 -16.50 7.92 -3.68
C ALA A 55 -17.06 7.85 -2.25
N ILE A 56 -18.16 7.12 -2.11
CA ILE A 56 -18.75 6.74 -0.82
C ILE A 56 -18.39 5.30 -0.49
N ARG A 57 -18.16 5.02 0.80
CA ARG A 57 -17.84 3.67 1.25
C ARG A 57 -19.11 2.85 1.51
N LEU A 58 -19.13 1.60 1.04
CA LEU A 58 -20.25 0.68 1.23
C LEU A 58 -20.08 -0.11 2.53
N ILE A 59 -20.62 0.43 3.63
CA ILE A 59 -20.46 -0.10 5.01
C ILE A 59 -21.75 -0.53 5.69
N GLU A 60 -22.90 -0.16 5.12
CA GLU A 60 -24.25 -0.44 5.60
C GLU A 60 -25.02 -1.37 4.66
N ASP A 61 -25.91 -2.18 5.23
CA ASP A 61 -26.74 -3.12 4.46
C ASP A 61 -27.96 -2.42 3.82
N ASP A 62 -28.44 -1.32 4.40
CA ASP A 62 -29.64 -0.62 3.92
C ASP A 62 -29.29 0.40 2.81
N PRO A 63 -29.84 0.24 1.59
CA PRO A 63 -29.55 1.11 0.46
C PRO A 63 -29.82 2.61 0.70
N VAL A 64 -30.72 2.94 1.62
CA VAL A 64 -31.09 4.34 1.93
C VAL A 64 -29.87 5.18 2.35
N TRP A 65 -28.85 4.56 2.94
CA TRP A 65 -27.60 5.23 3.34
C TRP A 65 -26.80 5.81 2.18
N TYR A 66 -27.03 5.28 0.99
CA TYR A 66 -26.34 5.65 -0.24
C TYR A 66 -27.23 6.46 -1.18
N GLU A 67 -28.44 6.82 -0.75
CA GLU A 67 -29.29 7.76 -1.46
C GLU A 67 -28.85 9.18 -1.13
N GLY A 68 -28.59 9.99 -2.15
CA GLY A 68 -28.05 11.34 -1.98
C GLY A 68 -27.85 12.05 -3.31
N PRO A 69 -27.27 13.27 -3.31
CA PRO A 69 -26.73 13.98 -2.14
C PRO A 69 -27.79 14.66 -1.23
N PRO A 70 -27.50 14.90 0.07
CA PRO A 70 -26.30 14.45 0.80
C PRO A 70 -26.41 12.95 1.15
N TYR A 71 -25.31 12.22 1.04
CA TYR A 71 -25.22 10.82 1.48
C TYR A 71 -25.17 10.75 3.01
N MET A 72 -25.65 9.65 3.60
CA MET A 72 -25.55 9.43 5.05
C MET A 72 -24.17 8.92 5.48
N VAL A 73 -23.39 8.42 4.52
CA VAL A 73 -21.99 8.02 4.69
C VAL A 73 -21.03 9.13 4.23
N GLU A 74 -19.80 9.09 4.74
CA GLU A 74 -18.75 10.01 4.30
C GLU A 74 -18.39 9.78 2.82
N GLU A 75 -18.33 10.87 2.08
CA GLU A 75 -17.82 10.94 0.72
C GLU A 75 -16.36 11.39 0.76
N ALA A 76 -15.45 10.54 0.27
CA ALA A 76 -14.01 10.74 0.33
C ALA A 76 -13.40 10.95 -1.06
N VAL A 77 -12.32 11.71 -1.12
CA VAL A 77 -11.50 11.91 -2.32
C VAL A 77 -10.34 10.92 -2.30
N LEU A 78 -10.29 10.05 -3.29
CA LEU A 78 -9.24 9.06 -3.52
C LEU A 78 -8.18 9.62 -4.48
N ASP A 79 -6.91 9.58 -4.05
CA ASP A 79 -5.74 10.01 -4.79
C ASP A 79 -5.22 8.93 -5.77
N GLU A 80 -4.17 9.23 -6.52
CA GLU A 80 -3.62 8.31 -7.53
C GLU A 80 -3.12 6.99 -6.94
N THR A 81 -2.64 7.00 -5.69
CA THR A 81 -2.17 5.79 -5.01
C THR A 81 -3.35 4.86 -4.70
N GLU A 82 -4.47 5.46 -4.30
CA GLU A 82 -5.71 4.73 -4.00
C GLU A 82 -6.37 4.19 -5.27
N ILE A 83 -6.28 4.94 -6.37
CA ILE A 83 -6.75 4.50 -7.71
C ILE A 83 -5.90 3.32 -8.22
N GLU A 84 -4.58 3.34 -8.04
CA GLU A 84 -3.69 2.22 -8.41
C GLU A 84 -4.01 0.93 -7.65
N ASP A 85 -4.57 1.03 -6.44
CA ASP A 85 -5.00 -0.09 -5.59
C ASP A 85 -6.48 -0.48 -5.84
N ALA A 86 -7.14 0.14 -6.82
CA ALA A 86 -8.54 -0.12 -7.09
C ALA A 86 -8.74 -1.37 -7.97
N HIS A 87 -9.72 -2.21 -7.61
CA HIS A 87 -10.06 -3.44 -8.32
C HIS A 87 -11.57 -3.63 -8.43
N LEU A 88 -12.04 -4.20 -9.54
CA LEU A 88 -13.47 -4.47 -9.76
C LEU A 88 -13.99 -5.68 -8.97
N THR A 89 -13.10 -6.60 -8.59
CA THR A 89 -13.48 -7.85 -7.93
C THR A 89 -12.56 -8.14 -6.75
N GLU A 90 -13.12 -8.85 -5.76
CA GLU A 90 -12.36 -9.32 -4.61
C GLU A 90 -11.25 -10.30 -5.02
N GLU A 91 -11.52 -11.14 -6.02
CA GLU A 91 -10.53 -12.08 -6.55
C GLU A 91 -9.32 -11.35 -7.15
N ASP A 92 -9.54 -10.26 -7.89
CA ASP A 92 -8.46 -9.45 -8.46
C ASP A 92 -7.68 -8.71 -7.36
N HIS A 93 -8.37 -8.13 -6.38
CA HIS A 93 -7.72 -7.50 -5.23
C HIS A 93 -6.85 -8.49 -4.43
N ILE A 94 -7.36 -9.71 -4.17
CA ILE A 94 -6.60 -10.76 -3.49
C ILE A 94 -5.38 -11.17 -4.32
N ARG A 95 -5.55 -11.36 -5.63
CA ARG A 95 -4.45 -11.72 -6.53
C ARG A 95 -3.38 -10.64 -6.59
N ALA A 96 -3.78 -9.38 -6.71
CA ALA A 96 -2.88 -8.24 -6.71
C ALA A 96 -2.11 -8.13 -5.39
N SER A 97 -2.80 -8.25 -4.26
CA SER A 97 -2.19 -8.29 -2.92
C SER A 97 -1.13 -9.40 -2.79
N ILE A 98 -1.44 -10.62 -3.25
CA ILE A 98 -0.48 -11.74 -3.25
C ILE A 98 0.71 -11.46 -4.17
N ALA A 99 0.47 -10.89 -5.35
CA ALA A 99 1.51 -10.58 -6.31
C ALA A 99 2.46 -9.48 -5.79
N GLU A 100 1.91 -8.42 -5.19
CA GLU A 100 2.70 -7.34 -4.57
C GLU A 100 3.48 -7.88 -3.37
N ALA A 101 2.86 -8.66 -2.48
CA ALA A 101 3.56 -9.28 -1.34
C ALA A 101 4.75 -10.15 -1.76
N ARG A 102 4.66 -10.81 -2.92
CA ARG A 102 5.76 -11.63 -3.47
C ARG A 102 6.84 -10.81 -4.19
N SER A 103 6.53 -9.58 -4.62
CA SER A 103 7.38 -8.82 -5.54
C SER A 103 7.84 -7.45 -5.04
N SER A 104 7.32 -6.96 -3.91
CA SER A 104 7.61 -5.62 -3.38
C SER A 104 9.09 -5.39 -3.11
N GLY A 105 9.83 -6.45 -2.71
CA GLY A 105 11.23 -6.38 -2.32
C GLY A 105 11.46 -5.76 -0.93
N HIS A 106 10.40 -5.29 -0.26
CA HIS A 106 10.50 -4.74 1.08
C HIS A 106 10.69 -5.86 2.11
N PRO A 107 11.66 -5.76 3.06
CA PRO A 107 11.98 -6.83 4.00
C PRO A 107 10.95 -7.03 5.12
N ASN A 108 9.85 -6.27 5.09
CA ASN A 108 8.86 -6.13 6.17
C ASN A 108 9.47 -5.60 7.47
N PHE A 109 8.60 -5.24 8.42
CA PHE A 109 9.03 -4.77 9.73
C PHE A 109 9.00 -5.94 10.73
N PRO A 110 10.08 -6.18 11.48
CA PRO A 110 10.03 -7.12 12.60
C PRO A 110 9.11 -6.56 13.70
N ASN A 111 8.49 -7.45 14.47
CA ASN A 111 7.52 -7.09 15.52
C ASN A 111 8.11 -6.07 16.53
N GLU A 112 9.37 -6.23 16.91
CA GLU A 112 10.08 -5.31 17.80
C GLU A 112 10.16 -3.88 17.23
N ALA A 113 10.37 -3.76 15.91
CA ALA A 113 10.43 -2.46 15.25
C ALA A 113 9.05 -1.80 15.23
N VAL A 114 8.01 -2.55 14.85
CA VAL A 114 6.62 -2.07 14.88
C VAL A 114 6.22 -1.59 16.28
N THR A 115 6.57 -2.36 17.31
CA THR A 115 6.29 -2.02 18.71
C THR A 115 6.98 -0.71 19.10
N ARG A 116 8.28 -0.56 18.79
CA ARG A 116 9.03 0.66 19.08
C ARG A 116 8.50 1.87 18.34
N MET A 117 8.16 1.73 17.06
CA MET A 117 7.58 2.82 16.25
C MET A 117 6.23 3.28 16.81
N THR A 118 5.38 2.33 17.19
CA THR A 118 4.07 2.60 17.79
C THR A 118 4.22 3.32 19.12
N ASP A 119 5.11 2.84 19.98
CA ASP A 119 5.41 3.46 21.26
C ASP A 119 5.92 4.90 21.09
N ALA A 120 6.80 5.15 20.13
CA ALA A 120 7.31 6.49 19.85
C ALA A 120 6.20 7.45 19.40
N ARG A 121 5.24 6.98 18.59
CA ARG A 121 4.08 7.76 18.13
C ARG A 121 3.11 8.09 19.26
N LEU A 122 2.90 7.17 20.21
CA LEU A 122 1.94 7.34 21.31
C LEU A 122 2.50 8.12 22.49
N LYS A 123 3.78 7.91 22.83
CA LYS A 123 4.41 8.49 24.02
C LYS A 123 5.12 9.82 23.72
N GLY A 124 5.46 10.06 22.45
CA GLY A 124 6.16 11.27 22.02
C GLY A 124 5.26 12.50 21.91
N GLU A 125 5.90 13.67 21.77
CA GLU A 125 5.18 14.89 21.41
C GLU A 125 4.57 14.73 20.01
N PRO A 126 3.28 15.09 19.81
CA PRO A 126 2.64 14.96 18.50
C PRO A 126 3.35 15.81 17.44
N TYR A 127 3.95 15.12 16.47
CA TYR A 127 4.55 15.79 15.33
C TYR A 127 3.48 16.46 14.45
N PRO A 128 3.62 17.76 14.11
CA PRO A 128 2.54 18.51 13.47
C PRO A 128 2.29 18.15 11.99
N ARG A 129 3.29 17.62 11.26
CA ARG A 129 3.21 17.43 9.80
C ARG A 129 3.13 15.96 9.40
N LYS A 130 2.16 15.24 9.95
CA LYS A 130 2.01 13.77 9.82
C LYS A 130 2.10 13.22 8.39
N GLY A 131 1.74 14.01 7.37
CA GLY A 131 1.89 13.63 5.96
C GLY A 131 3.33 13.26 5.56
N LEU A 132 4.33 13.75 6.29
CA LEU A 132 5.74 13.38 6.10
C LEU A 132 5.97 11.86 6.29
N PHE A 133 5.17 11.21 7.12
CA PHE A 133 5.33 9.79 7.47
C PHE A 133 4.60 8.84 6.50
N ARG A 134 3.92 9.36 5.46
CA ARG A 134 3.25 8.55 4.45
C ARG A 134 4.22 7.80 3.54
N PHE A 135 5.43 8.32 3.36
CA PHE A 135 6.34 7.86 2.32
C PHE A 135 7.74 7.61 2.86
N ASP A 136 8.29 6.46 2.53
CA ASP A 136 9.71 6.19 2.71
C ASP A 136 10.55 7.12 1.83
N ARG A 137 11.79 7.36 2.24
CA ARG A 137 12.76 8.16 1.49
C ARG A 137 13.95 7.32 1.06
N THR A 138 14.60 7.73 -0.02
CA THR A 138 15.84 7.11 -0.48
C THR A 138 17.01 8.05 -0.24
N SER A 139 18.03 7.59 0.49
CA SER A 139 19.27 8.34 0.68
C SER A 139 20.18 8.28 -0.54
N SER A 140 21.23 9.10 -0.54
CA SER A 140 22.19 9.19 -1.66
C SER A 140 22.95 7.89 -1.94
N ASP A 141 23.14 7.04 -0.92
CA ASP A 141 23.74 5.71 -1.04
C ASP A 141 22.71 4.62 -1.42
N GLY A 142 21.44 4.99 -1.61
CA GLY A 142 20.36 4.11 -2.02
C GLY A 142 19.66 3.37 -0.89
N GLU A 143 19.98 3.66 0.38
CA GLU A 143 19.27 3.10 1.53
C GLU A 143 17.82 3.61 1.59
N ILE A 144 16.92 2.78 2.13
CA ILE A 144 15.52 3.12 2.33
C ILE A 144 15.31 3.53 3.79
N LEU A 145 14.74 4.71 3.99
CA LEU A 145 14.47 5.31 5.29
C LEU A 145 12.96 5.34 5.53
N HIS A 146 12.49 4.57 6.50
CA HIS A 146 11.10 4.58 6.95
C HIS A 146 10.92 5.58 8.10
N PRO A 147 10.27 6.73 7.88
CA PRO A 147 10.01 7.68 8.95
C PRO A 147 8.90 7.18 9.88
N TYR A 148 9.12 7.24 11.19
CA TYR A 148 8.13 6.73 12.15
C TYR A 148 7.70 7.72 13.23
N ALA A 149 8.53 8.71 13.58
CA ALA A 149 8.19 9.71 14.59
C ALA A 149 8.99 11.00 14.39
N GLY A 150 8.50 12.09 14.98
CA GLY A 150 9.23 13.34 15.11
C GLY A 150 9.57 13.57 16.58
N ARG A 151 10.81 13.93 16.87
CA ARG A 151 11.27 14.29 18.21
C ARG A 151 11.65 15.75 18.22
N ARG A 152 11.12 16.50 19.19
CA ARG A 152 11.43 17.91 19.34
C ARG A 152 12.87 18.10 19.85
N SER A 153 13.58 19.05 19.25
CA SER A 153 14.94 19.42 19.60
C SER A 153 15.06 20.95 19.56
N GLY A 154 14.78 21.59 20.69
CA GLY A 154 14.61 23.05 20.76
C GLY A 154 13.40 23.50 19.93
N ASP A 155 13.64 24.42 19.00
CA ASP A 155 12.63 24.94 18.07
C ASP A 155 12.54 24.16 16.76
N SER A 156 13.30 23.07 16.63
CA SER A 156 13.35 22.24 15.42
C SER A 156 12.90 20.80 15.69
N TRP A 157 12.61 20.08 14.60
CA TRP A 157 12.23 18.68 14.63
C TRP A 157 13.33 17.79 14.07
N ILE A 158 13.58 16.70 14.78
CA ILE A 158 14.39 15.58 14.30
C ILE A 158 13.44 14.47 13.91
N ILE A 159 13.62 13.91 12.71
CA ILE A 159 12.83 12.79 12.21
C ILE A 159 13.54 11.50 12.59
N CYS A 160 12.84 10.65 13.33
CA CYS A 160 13.31 9.31 13.65
C CYS A 160 12.95 8.37 12.49
N VAL A 161 13.95 7.65 11.99
CA VAL A 161 13.83 6.75 10.85
C VAL A 161 14.27 5.33 11.24
N TYR A 162 13.67 4.34 10.60
CA TYR A 162 14.11 2.95 10.63
C TYR A 162 14.59 2.56 9.24
N LEU A 163 15.70 1.84 9.15
CA LEU A 163 16.28 1.39 7.89
C LEU A 163 15.88 -0.08 7.69
N PRO A 164 14.88 -0.40 6.85
CA PRO A 164 14.30 -1.75 6.82
C PRO A 164 15.30 -2.84 6.41
N PHE A 165 16.28 -2.50 5.57
CA PHE A 165 17.25 -3.47 5.05
C PHE A 165 18.42 -3.75 5.99
N THR A 166 18.89 -2.76 6.75
CA THR A 166 19.94 -2.94 7.76
C THR A 166 19.39 -3.25 9.15
N LYS A 167 18.10 -2.98 9.37
CA LYS A 167 17.41 -3.06 10.67
C LYS A 167 17.95 -2.08 11.71
N GLU A 168 18.53 -0.98 11.24
CA GLU A 168 19.12 0.05 12.08
C GLU A 168 18.14 1.20 12.34
N TRP A 169 18.42 1.95 13.40
CA TRP A 169 17.68 3.14 13.79
C TRP A 169 18.51 4.37 13.47
N GLY A 170 17.89 5.36 12.85
CA GLY A 170 18.51 6.62 12.51
C GLY A 170 17.70 7.81 12.99
N GLU A 171 18.36 8.95 13.02
CA GLU A 171 17.74 10.25 13.26
C GLU A 171 18.37 11.26 12.31
N MET A 172 17.60 12.20 11.81
CA MET A 172 18.12 13.30 10.99
C MET A 172 17.27 14.55 11.11
N GLN A 173 17.81 15.70 10.71
CA GLN A 173 17.06 16.96 10.75
C GLN A 173 15.86 16.88 9.80
N GLU A 174 14.73 17.47 10.18
CA GLU A 174 13.53 17.53 9.36
C GLU A 174 13.80 18.11 7.95
N ALA A 175 14.60 19.18 7.88
CA ALA A 175 14.96 19.79 6.60
C ALA A 175 15.77 18.85 5.70
N GLU A 176 16.68 18.06 6.27
CA GLU A 176 17.48 17.08 5.54
C GLU A 176 16.60 15.92 5.05
N PHE A 177 15.67 15.43 5.89
CA PHE A 177 14.75 14.36 5.51
C PHE A 177 13.80 14.79 4.37
N ILE A 178 13.26 16.00 4.43
CA ILE A 178 12.37 16.55 3.39
C ILE A 178 13.08 16.64 2.03
N ALA A 179 14.38 16.96 2.05
CA ALA A 179 15.18 17.09 0.83
C ALA A 179 15.44 15.75 0.12
N LEU A 180 15.25 14.62 0.80
CA LEU A 180 15.42 13.30 0.19
C LEU A 180 14.26 12.98 -0.78
N PRO A 181 14.53 12.28 -1.91
CA PRO A 181 13.47 11.80 -2.79
C PRO A 181 12.55 10.79 -2.07
N ILE A 182 11.27 10.78 -2.45
CA ILE A 182 10.34 9.71 -2.08
C ILE A 182 10.82 8.41 -2.73
N ALA A 183 10.88 7.33 -1.94
CA ALA A 183 11.28 6.02 -2.42
C ALA A 183 10.24 5.47 -3.40
N SER A 184 10.67 5.11 -4.60
CA SER A 184 9.83 4.40 -5.56
C SER A 184 9.88 2.88 -5.35
N LYS A 185 8.93 2.15 -5.94
CA LYS A 185 9.00 0.67 -6.01
C LYS A 185 10.30 0.18 -6.66
N ILE A 186 10.89 0.96 -7.57
CA ILE A 186 12.17 0.64 -8.23
C ILE A 186 13.33 0.77 -7.24
N ASP A 187 13.33 1.80 -6.40
CA ASP A 187 14.40 2.01 -5.40
C ASP A 187 14.38 0.90 -4.34
N ILE A 188 13.20 0.51 -3.86
CA ILE A 188 13.04 -0.61 -2.92
C ILE A 188 13.59 -1.91 -3.54
N LYS A 189 13.21 -2.23 -4.79
CA LYS A 189 13.71 -3.41 -5.51
C LYS A 189 15.21 -3.37 -5.73
N ARG A 190 15.77 -2.20 -6.08
CA ARG A 190 17.22 -2.02 -6.26
C ARG A 190 17.96 -2.28 -4.95
N ARG A 191 17.48 -1.73 -3.84
CA ARG A 191 18.08 -1.92 -2.51
C ARG A 191 18.00 -3.37 -2.05
N ALA A 192 16.89 -4.05 -2.31
CA ALA A 192 16.69 -5.48 -2.01
C ALA A 192 17.68 -6.39 -2.76
N ALA A 193 17.95 -6.09 -4.03
CA ALA A 193 18.93 -6.83 -4.82
C ALA A 193 20.36 -6.70 -4.25
N GLN A 194 20.73 -5.52 -3.75
CA GLN A 194 22.03 -5.27 -3.12
C GLN A 194 22.19 -6.00 -1.77
N SER A 195 21.12 -6.08 -0.97
CA SER A 195 21.14 -6.84 0.30
C SER A 195 21.29 -8.35 0.10
N SER A 196 20.94 -8.86 -1.08
CA SER A 196 20.93 -10.29 -1.38
C SER A 196 22.26 -10.80 -1.96
N GLN A 197 23.19 -9.91 -2.31
CA GLN A 197 24.54 -10.29 -2.75
C GLN A 197 25.40 -10.62 -1.53
N PRO A 198 26.05 -11.80 -1.46
CA PRO A 198 26.99 -12.10 -0.40
C PRO A 198 28.13 -11.07 -0.44
N ARG A 199 28.42 -10.42 0.70
CA ARG A 199 29.61 -9.57 0.81
C ARG A 199 30.81 -10.44 0.47
N GLY A 200 31.46 -10.13 -0.66
CA GLY A 200 32.58 -10.90 -1.18
C GLY A 200 33.62 -11.15 -0.10
N SER A 201 33.98 -12.42 0.04
CA SER A 201 35.12 -12.95 0.80
C SER A 201 36.44 -12.40 0.32
#